data_AF-A0A2M8D4F3-F1
#
_entry.id   AF-A0A2M8D4F3-F1
#
_cell.length_a   1.000
_cell.length_b   1.000
_cell.length_c   1.000
_cell.angle_alpha   90.00
_cell.angle_beta   90.00
_cell.angle_gamma   90.00
#
_symmetry.space_group_name_H-M   'P 1'
#
loop_
_entity.id
_entity.type
_entity.pdbx_description
1 polymer ?
#
loop_
_entity_poly.entity_id
_entity_poly.type
_entity_poly.pdbx_seq_one_letter_code
_entity_poly.pdbx_strand_id
1 'polypeptide(L)'
;MEVHMSESKPNLEEFEKLKEQPVILFHGFSGEQLNNLIDTLKHSPSFSGNIIMATTTPTSVQWCIKDLLLELSEERAALKELNQKKKSE
;
A
#
# COMPACT_ATOMS: atom_id res chain seq x y z
N MET A 1 -20.18 -27.32 14.66
CA MET A 1 -20.52 -25.88 14.78
C MET A 1 -19.67 -25.19 13.72
N GLU A 2 -20.17 -25.15 12.50
CA GLU A 2 -19.48 -24.51 11.38
C GLU A 2 -19.70 -23.01 11.47
N VAL A 3 -18.61 -22.27 11.64
CA VAL A 3 -18.62 -20.82 11.65
C VAL A 3 -18.68 -20.37 10.19
N HIS A 4 -19.88 -20.05 9.71
CA HIS A 4 -20.04 -19.35 8.44
C HIS A 4 -19.39 -17.97 8.59
N MET A 5 -18.18 -17.81 8.05
CA MET A 5 -17.63 -16.50 7.78
C MET A 5 -18.47 -15.88 6.66
N SER A 6 -19.37 -14.97 7.02
CA SER A 6 -20.09 -14.16 6.05
C SER A 6 -19.08 -13.23 5.38
N GLU A 7 -18.69 -13.56 4.15
CA GLU A 7 -18.07 -12.60 3.24
C GLU A 7 -19.12 -11.55 2.86
N SER A 8 -19.37 -10.61 3.76
CA SER A 8 -20.20 -9.45 3.49
C SER A 8 -19.46 -8.61 2.45
N LYS A 9 -19.84 -8.78 1.17
CA LYS A 9 -19.44 -7.87 0.10
C LYS A 9 -19.72 -6.43 0.58
N PRO A 10 -18.76 -5.50 0.49
CA PRO A 10 -18.97 -4.14 0.95
C PRO A 10 -20.21 -3.56 0.25
N ASN A 11 -21.07 -2.89 1.01
CA ASN A 11 -22.26 -2.24 0.48
C ASN A 11 -21.82 -1.20 -0.58
N LEU A 12 -22.44 -1.24 -1.76
CA LEU A 12 -22.17 -0.30 -2.86
C LEU A 12 -22.27 1.16 -2.40
N GLU A 13 -23.20 1.49 -1.50
CA GLU A 13 -23.35 2.85 -0.95
C GLU A 13 -22.20 3.28 -0.03
N GLU A 14 -21.58 2.33 0.68
CA GLU A 14 -20.38 2.60 1.48
C GLU A 14 -19.16 2.78 0.59
N PHE A 15 -19.08 2.01 -0.50
CA PHE A 15 -18.00 2.12 -1.48
C PHE A 15 -17.99 3.46 -2.21
N GLU A 16 -19.17 3.99 -2.59
CA GLU A 16 -19.28 5.32 -3.20
C GLU A 16 -18.82 6.44 -2.26
N LYS A 17 -19.06 6.32 -0.94
CA LYS A 17 -18.56 7.29 0.05
C LYS A 17 -17.04 7.24 0.24
N LEU A 18 -16.43 6.10 -0.06
CA LEU A 18 -14.98 5.91 0.06
C LEU A 18 -14.21 6.36 -1.18
N LYS A 19 -14.85 6.52 -2.34
CA LYS A 19 -14.19 6.93 -3.59
C LYS A 19 -13.44 8.25 -3.49
N GLU A 20 -13.96 9.20 -2.73
CA GLU A 20 -13.36 10.53 -2.56
C GLU A 20 -12.48 10.63 -1.30
N GLN A 21 -12.40 9.57 -0.49
CA GLN A 21 -11.63 9.58 0.73
C GLN A 21 -10.15 9.34 0.42
N PRO A 22 -9.25 10.27 0.78
CA PRO A 22 -7.82 10.05 0.61
C PRO A 22 -7.34 8.88 1.47
N VAL A 23 -6.58 7.96 0.86
CA VAL A 23 -6.01 6.78 1.52
C VAL A 23 -4.51 6.73 1.30
N ILE A 24 -3.76 6.46 2.37
CA ILE A 24 -2.32 6.19 2.33
C ILE A 24 -2.12 4.73 2.76
N LEU A 25 -1.48 3.95 1.88
CA LEU A 25 -1.19 2.54 2.09
C LEU A 25 0.32 2.33 2.30
N PHE A 26 0.68 1.83 3.48
CA PHE A 26 2.06 1.54 3.86
C PHE A 26 2.37 0.05 3.61
N HIS A 27 3.47 -0.23 2.91
CA HIS A 27 3.89 -1.59 2.59
C HIS A 27 5.37 -1.82 2.93
N GLY A 28 5.68 -2.92 3.61
CA GLY A 28 7.06 -3.36 3.84
C GLY A 28 7.87 -2.56 4.87
N PHE A 29 7.24 -1.66 5.63
CA PHE A 29 7.91 -0.89 6.68
C PHE A 29 8.03 -1.68 7.98
N SER A 30 9.18 -1.54 8.64
CA SER A 30 9.31 -1.94 10.05
C SER A 30 8.44 -1.05 10.94
N GLY A 31 8.11 -1.52 12.15
CA GLY A 31 7.29 -0.76 13.10
C GLY A 31 7.88 0.62 13.44
N GLU A 32 9.19 0.71 13.59
CA GLU A 32 9.87 1.99 13.87
C GLU A 32 9.77 2.97 12.68
N GLN A 33 10.04 2.49 11.46
CA GLN A 33 9.92 3.31 10.25
C GLN A 33 8.48 3.78 10.02
N LEU A 34 7.51 2.91 10.27
CA LEU A 34 6.09 3.25 10.14
C LEU A 34 5.69 4.33 11.14
N ASN A 35 6.09 4.20 12.41
CA ASN A 35 5.80 5.20 13.44
C ASN A 35 6.38 6.57 13.06
N ASN A 36 7.64 6.61 12.63
CA ASN A 36 8.28 7.85 12.19
C ASN A 36 7.57 8.49 11.00
N LEU A 37 7.09 7.70 10.03
CA LEU A 37 6.33 8.18 8.88
C LEU A 37 4.97 8.76 9.30
N ILE A 38 4.23 8.03 10.15
CA ILE A 38 2.93 8.48 10.66
C ILE A 38 3.09 9.80 11.41
N ASP A 39 4.11 9.91 12.26
CA ASP A 39 4.39 11.14 13.00
C ASP A 39 4.75 12.29 12.05
N THR A 40 5.56 12.04 11.02
CA THR A 40 5.88 13.05 10.00
C THR A 40 4.63 13.55 9.29
N LEU A 41 3.72 12.64 8.92
CA LEU A 41 2.47 12.98 8.24
C LEU A 41 1.52 13.78 9.13
N LYS A 42 1.39 13.41 10.41
CA LYS A 42 0.54 14.12 11.38
C LYS A 42 0.98 15.56 11.65
N HIS A 43 2.28 15.82 11.61
CA HIS A 43 2.83 17.17 11.82
C HIS A 43 2.83 18.03 10.56
N SER A 44 2.48 17.45 9.40
CA SER A 44 2.39 18.20 8.16
C SER A 44 1.02 18.87 8.02
N PRO A 45 0.95 20.21 7.92
CA PRO A 45 -0.31 20.93 7.79
C PRO A 45 -1.06 20.58 6.49
N SER A 46 -0.37 20.01 5.49
CA SER A 46 -0.95 19.55 4.23
C SER A 46 -1.77 18.26 4.37
N PHE A 47 -1.61 17.51 5.45
CA PHE A 47 -2.31 16.24 5.71
C PHE A 47 -3.32 16.37 6.86
N SER A 48 -3.86 17.57 7.05
CA SER A 48 -4.89 17.88 8.05
C SER A 48 -6.27 17.45 7.53
N GLY A 49 -6.65 16.19 7.72
CA GLY A 49 -7.95 15.71 7.23
C GLY A 49 -8.27 14.27 7.63
N ASN A 50 -9.46 13.81 7.20
CA ASN A 50 -9.94 12.45 7.42
C ASN A 50 -9.29 11.47 6.42
N ILE A 51 -7.98 11.28 6.51
CA ILE A 51 -7.20 10.39 5.65
C ILE A 51 -7.17 8.99 6.28
N ILE A 52 -7.49 7.96 5.50
CA ILE A 52 -7.34 6.58 5.95
C ILE A 52 -5.87 6.18 5.82
N MET A 53 -5.28 5.75 6.93
CA MET A 53 -3.92 5.22 6.96
C MET A 53 -4.01 3.71 7.24
N ALA A 54 -3.48 2.89 6.35
CA ALA A 54 -3.53 1.44 6.47
C ALA A 54 -2.19 0.79 6.12
N THR A 55 -1.88 -0.34 6.78
CA THR A 55 -0.74 -1.18 6.40
C THR A 55 -1.22 -2.38 5.60
N THR A 56 -0.43 -2.80 4.61
CA THR A 56 -0.69 -4.07 3.93
C THR A 56 -0.39 -5.24 4.86
N THR A 57 -1.25 -6.26 4.85
CA THR A 57 -0.99 -7.56 5.45
C THR A 57 -0.65 -8.58 4.35
N PRO A 58 -0.11 -9.75 4.70
CA PRO A 58 0.11 -10.83 3.73
C PRO A 58 -1.15 -11.20 2.94
N THR A 59 -2.33 -11.03 3.54
CA THR A 59 -3.62 -11.29 2.89
C THR A 59 -4.05 -10.12 1.99
N SER A 60 -3.94 -8.87 2.46
CA SER A 60 -4.43 -7.72 1.68
C SER A 60 -3.54 -7.37 0.47
N VAL A 61 -2.26 -7.77 0.49
CA VAL A 61 -1.36 -7.60 -0.67
C VAL A 61 -1.75 -8.48 -1.86
N GLN A 62 -2.47 -9.59 -1.62
CA GLN A 62 -2.91 -10.49 -2.68
C GLN A 62 -4.08 -9.92 -3.50
N TRP A 63 -4.79 -8.91 -2.99
CA TRP A 63 -5.92 -8.27 -3.67
C TRP A 63 -5.40 -7.16 -4.60
N CYS A 64 -5.25 -7.45 -5.90
CA CYS A 64 -4.89 -6.55 -7.02
C CYS A 64 -3.65 -5.61 -6.87
N ILE A 65 -2.98 -5.57 -5.72
CA ILE A 65 -1.69 -4.90 -5.51
C ILE A 65 -0.53 -5.80 -5.95
N LYS A 66 -0.72 -7.13 -5.87
CA LYS A 66 0.25 -8.13 -6.30
C LYS A 66 0.77 -7.87 -7.71
N ASP A 67 -0.11 -7.57 -8.66
CA ASP A 67 0.27 -7.40 -10.07
C ASP A 67 1.12 -6.14 -10.28
N LEU A 68 0.77 -5.04 -9.62
CA LEU A 68 1.56 -3.80 -9.64
C LEU A 68 2.94 -3.97 -8.99
N LEU A 69 3.01 -4.68 -7.86
CA LEU A 69 4.27 -4.95 -7.18
C LEU A 69 5.20 -5.86 -8.01
N LEU A 70 4.61 -6.82 -8.72
CA LEU A 70 5.36 -7.69 -9.63
C LEU A 70 6.01 -6.88 -10.75
N GLU A 71 5.23 -6.05 -11.44
CA GLU A 71 5.71 -5.19 -12.54
C GLU A 71 6.83 -4.24 -12.08
N LEU A 72 6.65 -3.55 -10.94
CA LEU A 72 7.65 -2.62 -10.40
C LEU A 72 8.94 -3.33 -9.95
N SER A 73 8.84 -4.55 -9.46
CA SER A 73 10.01 -5.36 -9.10
C SER A 73 10.80 -5.78 -10.34
N GLU A 74 10.12 -6.19 -11.40
CA GLU A 74 10.74 -6.56 -12.67
C GLU A 74 11.41 -5.35 -13.33
N GLU A 75 10.74 -4.21 -13.37
CA GLU A 75 11.30 -2.95 -13.87
C GLU A 75 12.59 -2.57 -13.11
N ARG A 76 12.56 -2.64 -11.77
CA ARG A 76 13.73 -2.33 -10.94
C ARG A 76 14.89 -3.31 -11.17
N ALA A 77 14.62 -4.59 -11.40
CA ALA A 77 15.64 -5.58 -11.71
C ALA A 77 16.32 -5.27 -13.05
N ALA A 78 15.52 -4.99 -14.10
CA ALA A 78 16.04 -4.61 -15.41
C ALA A 78 16.89 -3.31 -15.35
N LEU A 79 16.43 -2.29 -14.62
CA LEU A 79 17.20 -1.06 -14.37
C LEU A 79 18.55 -1.33 -13.68
N LYS A 80 18.59 -2.26 -12.73
CA LYS A 80 19.80 -2.61 -11.99
C LYS A 80 20.81 -3.34 -12.89
N GLU A 81 20.36 -4.16 -13.84
CA GLU A 81 21.21 -4.84 -14.82
C GLU A 81 21.79 -3.85 -15.84
N LEU A 82 20.97 -2.92 -16.34
CA LEU A 82 21.42 -1.86 -17.24
C LEU A 82 22.49 -0.96 -16.60
N ASN A 83 22.31 -0.62 -15.32
CA ASN A 83 23.29 0.18 -14.58
C ASN A 83 24.60 -0.58 -14.29
N GLN A 84 24.58 -1.92 -14.23
CA GLN A 84 25.79 -2.72 -14.08
C GLN A 84 26.56 -2.87 -15.40
N LYS A 85 25.85 -3.02 -16.54
CA LYS A 85 26.48 -3.03 -17.86
C LYS A 85 27.22 -1.72 -18.16
N LYS A 86 26.59 -0.57 -17.90
CA LYS A 86 27.20 0.76 -18.08
C LYS A 86 28.42 1.06 -17.19
N LYS A 87 28.62 0.29 -16.12
CA LYS A 87 29.77 0.45 -15.20
C LYS A 87 30.94 -0.49 -15.54
N SER A 88 30.73 -1.39 -16.48
CA SER A 88 31.69 -2.42 -16.92
C SER A 88 32.27 -2.12 -18.32
N GLU A 89 31.83 -1.02 -18.93
CA GLU A 89 32.38 -0.38 -20.14
C GLU A 89 33.19 0.86 -19.74
#